data_AF-A0A318UAK3-F1
#
_entry.id   AF-A0A318UAK3-F1
#
_cell.length_a   1.000
_cell.length_b   1.000
_cell.length_c   1.000
_cell.angle_alpha   90.00
_cell.angle_beta   90.00
_cell.angle_gamma   90.00
#
_symmetry.space_group_name_H-M   'P 1'
#
loop_
_entity.id
_entity.type
_entity.pdbx_description
1 polymer ?
#
loop_
_entity_poly.entity_id
_entity_poly.type
_entity_poly.pdbx_seq_one_letter_code
_entity_poly.pdbx_strand_id
1 'polypeptide(L)'
;MAYKYKIDEFLENLPVKHNKHLVSQIPGILNVSRNTFRNYCKIPFMSKKDIPYGCVRKLEILFGMEPGELANYGITGRHYLDLVRQRPVKTGAKRNLKKPEQPEQD
;
A
#
# COMPACT_ATOMS: atom_id res chain seq x y z
N MET A 1 4.25 12.81 16.04
CA MET A 1 3.91 11.43 15.64
C MET A 1 4.16 11.32 14.14
N ALA A 2 4.84 10.27 13.67
CA ALA A 2 5.05 10.08 12.25
C ALA A 2 3.74 9.64 11.56
N TYR A 3 3.35 10.35 10.50
CA TYR A 3 2.24 9.96 9.63
C TYR A 3 2.71 8.93 8.60
N LYS A 4 1.76 8.16 8.06
CA LYS A 4 2.04 7.15 7.03
C LYS A 4 2.50 7.78 5.70
N TYR A 5 2.04 8.99 5.43
CA TYR A 5 2.36 9.78 4.25
C TYR A 5 2.81 11.18 4.68
N LYS A 6 3.78 11.76 3.97
CA LYS A 6 4.30 13.12 4.25
C LYS A 6 3.50 14.23 3.57
N ILE A 7 2.20 14.01 3.35
CA ILE A 7 1.34 14.99 2.66
C ILE A 7 1.36 16.35 3.37
N ASP A 8 1.22 16.36 4.70
CA ASP A 8 1.18 17.59 5.50
C ASP A 8 2.50 18.37 5.42
N GLU A 9 3.64 17.67 5.52
CA GLU A 9 4.97 18.25 5.37
C GLU A 9 5.17 18.91 4.00
N PHE A 10 4.66 18.29 2.93
CA PHE A 10 4.72 18.88 1.60
C PHE A 10 3.80 20.09 1.46
N LEU A 11 2.61 20.06 2.07
CA LEU A 11 1.70 21.19 2.06
C LEU A 11 2.26 22.39 2.82
N GLU A 12 2.94 22.17 3.96
CA GLU A 12 3.59 23.23 4.73
C GLU A 12 4.76 23.87 3.97
N ASN A 13 5.49 23.08 3.19
CA ASN A 13 6.63 23.55 2.39
C ASN A 13 6.23 24.24 1.07
N LEU A 14 4.94 24.28 0.72
CA LEU A 14 4.48 25.01 -0.48
C LEU A 14 4.67 26.52 -0.31
N PRO A 15 5.13 27.24 -1.35
CA PRO A 15 5.23 28.70 -1.34
C PRO A 15 3.90 29.34 -0.90
N VAL A 16 3.95 30.21 0.12
CA VAL A 16 2.78 30.84 0.76
C VAL A 16 1.82 31.49 -0.24
N LYS A 17 2.35 32.04 -1.33
CA LYS A 17 1.58 32.68 -2.42
C LYS A 17 0.65 31.71 -3.19
N HIS A 18 0.90 30.41 -3.15
CA HIS A 18 0.11 29.40 -3.88
C HIS A 18 -0.62 28.42 -2.95
N ASN A 19 -0.27 28.42 -1.66
CA ASN A 19 -0.63 27.38 -0.72
C ASN A 19 -2.15 27.28 -0.46
N LYS A 20 -2.81 28.39 -0.09
CA LYS A 20 -4.24 28.36 0.24
C LYS A 20 -5.14 27.97 -0.93
N HIS A 21 -4.81 28.44 -2.13
CA HIS A 21 -5.59 28.12 -3.33
C HIS A 21 -5.41 26.66 -3.72
N LEU A 22 -4.16 26.17 -3.76
CA LEU A 22 -3.87 24.79 -4.12
C LEU A 22 -4.51 23.80 -3.15
N VAL A 23 -4.35 24.01 -1.83
CA VAL A 23 -4.94 23.13 -0.80
C VAL A 23 -6.45 23.01 -0.94
N SER A 24 -7.13 24.11 -1.31
CA SER A 24 -8.58 24.08 -1.53
C SER A 24 -9.01 23.30 -2.78
N GLN A 25 -8.14 23.17 -3.78
CA GLN A 25 -8.42 22.48 -5.04
C GLN A 25 -8.04 21.00 -5.03
N ILE A 26 -7.06 20.59 -4.21
CA ILE A 26 -6.61 19.19 -4.13
C ILE A 26 -7.76 18.19 -3.94
N PRO A 27 -8.73 18.41 -3.02
CA PRO A 27 -9.87 17.49 -2.88
C PRO A 27 -10.66 17.31 -4.19
N GLY A 28 -10.80 18.36 -4.99
CA GLY A 28 -11.46 18.31 -6.30
C GLY A 28 -10.65 17.50 -7.32
N ILE A 29 -9.33 17.68 -7.38
CA ILE A 29 -8.42 16.92 -8.27
C ILE A 29 -8.45 15.42 -7.95
N LEU A 30 -8.52 15.10 -6.66
CA LEU A 30 -8.60 13.73 -6.17
C LEU A 30 -10.00 13.12 -6.29
N ASN A 31 -11.03 13.93 -6.58
CA ASN A 31 -12.44 13.53 -6.55
C ASN A 31 -12.84 12.95 -5.18
N VAL A 32 -12.41 13.60 -4.09
CA VAL A 32 -12.72 13.19 -2.71
C VAL A 32 -13.26 14.37 -1.91
N SER A 33 -13.99 14.07 -0.85
CA SER A 33 -14.43 15.12 0.08
C SER A 33 -13.25 15.77 0.81
N ARG A 34 -13.39 17.04 1.23
CA ARG A 34 -12.38 17.71 2.07
C ARG A 34 -12.08 16.93 3.35
N ASN A 35 -13.09 16.26 3.91
CA ASN A 35 -12.94 15.45 5.11
C ASN A 35 -12.08 14.20 4.83
N THR A 36 -12.32 13.54 3.70
CA THR A 36 -11.51 12.40 3.24
C THR A 36 -10.06 12.83 3.03
N PHE A 37 -9.82 13.97 2.39
CA PHE A 37 -8.48 14.51 2.23
C PHE A 37 -7.80 14.80 3.58
N ARG A 38 -8.51 15.43 4.53
CA ARG A 38 -7.98 15.68 5.87
C ARG A 38 -7.66 14.39 6.64
N ASN A 39 -8.45 13.33 6.41
CA ASN A 39 -8.16 12.01 6.96
C ASN A 39 -6.90 11.41 6.33
N TYR A 40 -6.68 11.58 5.03
CA TYR A 40 -5.47 11.13 4.33
C TYR A 40 -4.20 11.78 4.89
N CYS A 41 -4.21 13.08 5.17
CA CYS A 41 -3.06 13.77 5.77
C CYS A 41 -2.71 13.26 7.17
N LYS A 42 -3.67 12.66 7.89
CA LYS A 42 -3.54 12.30 9.31
C LYS A 42 -3.50 10.80 9.57
N ILE A 43 -3.30 9.96 8.54
CA ILE A 43 -3.22 8.52 8.73
C ILE A 43 -1.98 8.19 9.58
N PRO A 44 -2.13 7.59 10.78
CA PRO A 44 -0.99 7.18 11.58
C PRO A 44 -0.19 6.08 10.88
N PHE A 45 1.14 6.07 11.06
CA PHE A 45 2.02 5.07 10.44
C PHE A 45 1.57 3.61 10.68
N MET A 46 1.14 3.28 11.90
CA MET A 46 0.69 1.93 12.28
C MET A 46 -0.77 1.63 11.90
N SER A 47 -1.45 2.53 11.20
CA SER A 47 -2.86 2.34 10.85
C SER A 47 -3.04 1.34 9.72
N LYS A 48 -4.08 0.50 9.83
CA LYS A 48 -4.56 -0.36 8.73
C LYS A 48 -5.20 0.45 7.59
N LYS A 49 -5.56 1.71 7.84
CA LYS A 49 -6.14 2.58 6.81
C LYS A 49 -5.09 2.91 5.77
N ASP A 50 -5.55 3.09 4.53
CA ASP A 50 -4.70 3.49 3.43
C ASP A 50 -5.36 4.48 2.49
N ILE A 51 -4.52 5.18 1.74
CA ILE A 51 -4.95 6.02 0.64
C ILE A 51 -5.02 5.14 -0.61
N PRO A 52 -6.10 5.21 -1.40
CA PRO A 52 -6.16 4.51 -2.68
C PRO A 52 -4.98 4.91 -3.57
N TYR A 53 -4.33 3.94 -4.22
CA TYR A 53 -3.13 4.17 -5.05
C TYR A 53 -3.31 5.30 -6.06
N GLY A 54 -4.45 5.37 -6.75
CA GLY A 54 -4.72 6.44 -7.72
C GLY A 54 -4.69 7.84 -7.10
N CYS A 55 -5.08 8.00 -5.84
CA CYS A 55 -4.98 9.27 -5.13
C CYS A 55 -3.52 9.59 -4.76
N VAL A 56 -2.76 8.59 -4.30
CA VAL A 56 -1.32 8.73 -4.02
C VAL A 56 -0.57 9.19 -5.26
N ARG A 57 -0.79 8.54 -6.41
CA ARG A 57 -0.14 8.90 -7.68
C ARG A 57 -0.49 10.31 -8.15
N LYS A 58 -1.74 10.74 -8.01
CA LYS A 58 -2.15 12.11 -8.33
C LYS A 58 -1.43 13.13 -7.45
N LEU A 59 -1.29 12.85 -6.15
CA LEU A 59 -0.56 13.71 -5.22
C LEU A 59 0.93 13.79 -5.58
N GLU A 60 1.57 12.65 -5.87
CA GLU A 60 2.97 12.61 -6.30
C GLU A 60 3.19 13.45 -7.57
N ILE A 61 2.33 13.32 -8.58
CA ILE A 61 2.38 14.15 -9.80
C ILE A 61 2.18 15.63 -9.47
N LEU A 62 1.20 15.97 -8.61
CA LEU A 62 0.88 17.33 -8.24
C LEU A 62 2.01 18.03 -7.49
N PHE A 63 2.75 17.28 -6.67
CA PHE A 63 3.91 17.77 -5.93
C PHE A 63 5.24 17.61 -6.68
N GLY A 64 5.24 16.99 -7.86
CA GLY A 64 6.46 16.75 -8.65
C GLY A 64 7.39 15.70 -8.05
N MET A 65 6.86 14.71 -7.33
CA MET A 65 7.64 13.62 -6.71
C MET A 65 7.75 12.39 -7.61
N GLU A 66 8.78 11.58 -7.37
CA GLU A 66 8.88 10.26 -7.97
C GLU A 66 7.86 9.26 -7.38
N PRO A 67 7.52 8.19 -8.12
CA PRO A 67 6.60 7.18 -7.63
C PRO A 67 7.07 6.50 -6.33
N GLY A 68 6.19 6.49 -5.33
CA GLY A 68 6.47 5.89 -4.02
C GLY A 68 7.12 6.86 -3.05
N GLU A 69 7.54 8.05 -3.48
CA GLU A 69 8.17 9.00 -2.58
C GLU A 69 7.19 9.57 -1.57
N LEU A 70 5.90 9.69 -1.84
CA LEU A 70 4.93 10.29 -0.89
C LEU A 70 4.78 9.49 0.41
N ALA A 71 5.10 8.19 0.37
CA ALA A 71 5.05 7.31 1.52
C ALA A 71 6.22 7.57 2.48
N ASN A 72 5.98 7.52 3.79
CA ASN A 72 7.03 7.59 4.81
C ASN A 72 7.68 6.23 5.09
N TYR A 73 7.53 5.27 4.17
CA TYR A 73 8.10 3.94 4.26
C TYR A 73 8.56 3.48 2.88
N GLY A 74 9.67 2.75 2.84
CA GLY A 74 10.15 2.13 1.61
C GLY A 74 9.25 0.96 1.23
N ILE A 75 8.67 1.01 0.03
CA ILE A 75 8.01 -0.16 -0.57
C ILE A 75 9.09 -0.98 -1.27
N THR A 76 9.30 -2.20 -0.80
CA THR A 76 10.22 -3.15 -1.43
C THR A 76 9.48 -4.42 -1.80
N GLY A 77 9.95 -5.09 -2.85
CA GLY A 77 9.37 -6.34 -3.34
C GLY A 77 10.42 -7.16 -4.06
N ARG A 78 10.27 -8.48 -3.99
CA ARG A 78 11.11 -9.40 -4.78
C ARG A 78 10.55 -9.52 -6.19
N HIS A 79 11.43 -9.59 -7.18
CA HIS A 79 11.00 -9.84 -8.55
C HIS A 79 10.53 -11.29 -8.68
N TYR A 80 9.51 -11.56 -9.50
CA TYR A 80 8.92 -12.90 -9.60
C TYR A 80 9.96 -13.95 -10.03
N LEU A 81 10.95 -13.58 -10.85
CA LEU A 81 12.04 -14.49 -11.24
C LEU A 81 12.89 -14.93 -10.05
N ASP A 82 13.08 -14.08 -9.04
CA ASP A 82 13.81 -14.45 -7.82
C ASP A 82 13.01 -15.48 -7.01
N LEU A 83 11.68 -15.41 -7.07
CA LEU A 83 10.78 -16.38 -6.43
C LEU A 83 10.79 -17.72 -7.18
N VAL A 84 10.76 -17.68 -8.52
CA VAL A 84 10.77 -18.88 -9.38
C VAL A 84 12.09 -19.64 -9.23
N ARG A 85 13.22 -18.93 -9.16
CA ARG A 85 14.55 -19.54 -8.94
C ARG A 85 14.69 -20.22 -7.57
N GLN A 86 13.84 -19.88 -6.60
CA GLN A 86 13.92 -20.39 -5.24
C GLN A 86 13.29 -21.77 -5.01
N ARG A 87 12.65 -22.45 -5.99
CA ARG A 87 12.27 -23.88 -5.87
C ARG A 87 12.24 -24.66 -7.20
N PRO A 88 12.57 -25.96 -7.15
CA PRO A 88 11.56 -26.98 -7.40
C PRO A 88 11.08 -27.58 -6.08
N VAL A 89 9.76 -27.52 -5.82
CA VAL A 89 9.16 -28.27 -4.71
C VAL A 89 9.30 -29.76 -5.06
N LYS A 90 10.06 -30.50 -4.25
CA LYS A 90 9.99 -31.96 -4.23
C LYS A 90 8.60 -32.36 -3.73
N THR A 91 7.64 -32.60 -4.63
CA THR A 91 6.40 -33.29 -4.28
C THR A 91 6.73 -34.78 -4.14
N GLY A 92 7.33 -35.13 -3.02
CA GLY A 92 7.73 -36.48 -2.65
C GLY A 92 7.30 -36.80 -1.23
N ALA A 93 6.00 -36.73 -0.95
CA ALA A 93 5.42 -37.36 0.22
C ALA A 93 4.46 -38.44 -0.28
N LYS A 94 4.97 -39.68 -0.39
CA LYS A 94 4.13 -40.87 -0.52
C LYS A 94 3.16 -40.87 0.67
N ARG A 95 1.89 -40.54 0.44
CA ARG A 95 0.83 -40.88 1.40
C ARG A 95 0.74 -42.40 1.36
N ASN A 96 1.25 -43.06 2.39
CA ASN A 96 0.92 -44.46 2.67
C ASN A 96 -0.59 -44.51 2.88
N LEU A 97 -1.32 -44.86 1.82
CA LEU A 97 -2.72 -45.25 1.92
C LEU A 97 -2.71 -46.66 2.52
N LYS A 98 -2.96 -46.76 3.83
CA LYS A 98 -3.29 -48.03 4.49
C LYS A 98 -4.41 -48.68 3.68
N LYS A 99 -4.18 -49.90 3.17
CA LYS A 99 -5.24 -50.74 2.62
C LYS A 99 -6.27 -51.05 3.72
N PRO A 100 -7.55 -51.21 3.38
CA PRO A 100 -8.66 -51.17 4.32
C PRO A 100 -8.67 -52.36 5.28
N GLU A 101 -9.04 -52.10 6.54
CA GLU A 101 -9.52 -53.11 7.49
C GLU A 101 -10.75 -53.79 6.87
N GLN A 102 -10.69 -55.11 6.70
CA GLN A 102 -11.89 -55.91 6.43
C GLN A 102 -12.56 -56.17 7.77
N PRO A 103 -13.86 -55.86 7.94
CA PRO A 103 -14.59 -56.29 9.12
C PRO A 103 -14.82 -57.81 9.07
N GLU A 104 -14.45 -58.50 10.15
CA GLU A 104 -14.95 -59.84 10.50
C GLU A 104 -16.47 -59.83 10.50
N GLN A 105 -17.12 -60.86 9.92
CA GLN A 105 -18.40 -61.39 10.42
C GLN A 105 -18.52 -62.90 10.13
N ASP A 106 -18.65 -63.64 11.24
CA ASP A 106 -19.27 -64.95 11.56
C ASP A 106 -19.17 -66.17 10.61
#